data_AF-A0A258TDU7-F1
#
_entry.id   AF-A0A258TDU7-F1
#
_cell.length_a   1.000
_cell.length_b   1.000
_cell.length_c   1.000
_cell.angle_alpha   90.00
_cell.angle_beta   90.00
_cell.angle_gamma   90.00
#
_symmetry.space_group_name_H-M   'P 1'
#
loop_
_entity.id
_entity.type
_entity.pdbx_description
1 polymer ?
#
loop_
_entity_poly.entity_id
_entity_poly.type
_entity_poly.pdbx_seq_one_letter_code
_entity_poly.pdbx_strand_id
1 'polypeptide(L)'
;MLAGATIDVVAIESTRWASATFVGARHLLSLVGRDDPDLARWLGDLPDADIDLCGHLVADLAIGSIARLDGQARAELEILTLERS
;
A
#
# COMPACT_ATOMS: atom_id res chain seq x y z
N MET A 1 -12.98 2.34 -10.84
CA MET A 1 -12.64 3.71 -10.38
C MET A 1 -12.42 3.61 -8.88
N LEU A 2 -11.20 3.83 -8.41
CA LEU A 2 -10.89 3.87 -6.99
C LEU A 2 -11.80 4.92 -6.31
N ALA A 3 -12.36 4.58 -5.15
CA ALA A 3 -13.07 5.55 -4.31
C ALA A 3 -12.14 6.70 -3.94
N GLY A 4 -12.64 7.93 -3.93
CA GLY A 4 -11.90 9.03 -3.31
C GLY A 4 -12.02 8.93 -1.79
N ALA A 5 -11.13 8.17 -1.14
CA ALA A 5 -10.99 8.20 0.31
C ALA A 5 -9.98 9.29 0.71
N THR A 6 -10.25 10.04 1.77
CA THR A 6 -9.24 10.95 2.35
C THR A 6 -8.36 10.13 3.30
N ILE A 7 -7.08 10.05 2.98
CA ILE A 7 -6.12 9.18 3.67
C ILE A 7 -4.83 9.97 3.89
N ASP A 8 -4.28 9.84 5.09
CA ASP A 8 -2.97 10.34 5.45
C ASP A 8 -1.97 9.18 5.50
N VAL A 9 -0.83 9.35 4.83
CA VAL A 9 0.32 8.46 5.01
C VAL A 9 1.08 8.92 6.24
N VAL A 10 1.08 8.12 7.30
CA VAL A 10 1.65 8.51 8.60
C VAL A 10 3.01 7.89 8.88
N ALA A 11 3.36 6.81 8.18
CA ALA A 11 4.70 6.23 8.22
C ALA A 11 5.01 5.51 6.91
N ILE A 12 6.30 5.53 6.54
CA ILE A 12 6.85 4.76 5.43
C ILE A 12 8.17 4.18 5.88
N GLU A 13 8.30 2.87 5.80
CA GLU A 13 9.57 2.16 5.93
C GLU A 13 9.90 1.46 4.63
N SER A 14 11.18 1.40 4.28
CA SER A 14 11.62 0.80 3.02
C SER A 14 12.91 0.05 3.25
N THR A 15 12.89 -1.23 2.92
CA THR A 15 14.05 -2.11 3.04
C THR A 15 14.42 -2.62 1.66
N ARG A 16 15.68 -2.45 1.28
CA ARG A 16 16.21 -3.03 0.03
C ARG A 16 16.06 -4.54 0.05
N TRP A 17 15.65 -5.09 -1.08
CA TRP A 17 15.46 -6.53 -1.25
C TRP A 17 15.98 -6.95 -2.62
N ALA A 18 16.56 -8.15 -2.69
CA ALA A 18 16.97 -8.75 -3.93
C ALA A 18 16.78 -10.26 -3.86
N SER A 19 16.47 -10.86 -5.00
CA SER A 19 16.49 -12.30 -5.25
C SER A 19 17.56 -12.63 -6.30
N ALA A 20 17.63 -13.89 -6.75
CA ALA A 20 18.55 -14.29 -7.81
C ALA A 20 18.27 -13.59 -9.16
N THR A 21 17.04 -13.17 -9.41
CA THR A 21 16.60 -12.65 -10.72
C THR A 21 16.08 -11.22 -10.67
N PHE A 22 15.83 -10.67 -9.48
CA PHE A 22 15.21 -9.35 -9.33
C PHE A 22 15.85 -8.54 -8.21
N VAL A 23 15.91 -7.23 -8.41
CA VAL A 23 16.34 -6.24 -7.41
C VAL A 23 15.19 -5.26 -7.18
N GLY A 24 15.02 -4.83 -5.94
CA GLY A 24 13.98 -3.88 -5.61
C GLY A 24 13.93 -3.52 -4.13
N ALA A 25 12.72 -3.33 -3.61
CA ALA A 25 12.50 -2.98 -2.22
C ALA A 25 11.16 -3.51 -1.71
N ARG A 26 11.13 -3.82 -0.41
CA ARG A 26 9.89 -4.02 0.34
C ARG A 26 9.58 -2.74 1.11
N HIS A 27 8.37 -2.23 0.94
CA HIS A 27 7.86 -1.06 1.62
C HIS A 27 6.77 -1.46 2.60
N LEU A 28 6.80 -0.84 3.78
CA LEU A 28 5.72 -0.91 4.76
C LEU A 28 5.15 0.50 4.92
N LEU A 29 3.89 0.69 4.57
CA LEU A 29 3.20 1.97 4.69
C LEU A 29 2.14 1.88 5.78
N SER A 30 2.09 2.87 6.65
CA SER A 30 0.96 3.07 7.56
C SER A 30 0.08 4.18 7.04
N LEU A 31 -1.20 3.88 6.88
CA LEU A 31 -2.23 4.80 6.45
C LEU A 31 -3.22 5.05 7.58
N VAL A 32 -3.73 6.28 7.67
CA VAL A 32 -4.84 6.63 8.57
C VAL A 32 -5.92 7.32 7.76
N GLY A 33 -7.18 6.96 7.99
CA GLY A 33 -8.32 7.60 7.37
C GLY A 33 -9.57 7.46 8.22
N ARG A 34 -10.67 8.06 7.77
CA ARG A 34 -11.98 7.87 8.38
C ARG A 34 -12.46 6.44 8.12
N ASP A 35 -12.98 5.77 9.15
CA ASP A 35 -13.59 4.44 9.00
C ASP A 35 -14.97 4.59 8.35
N ASP A 36 -14.99 4.66 7.02
CA ASP A 36 -16.19 4.79 6.20
C ASP A 36 -16.19 3.81 5.00
N PRO A 37 -17.34 3.64 4.32
CA PRO A 37 -17.43 2.71 3.19
C PRO A 37 -16.52 3.05 2.01
N ASP A 38 -16.15 4.31 1.82
CA ASP A 38 -15.26 4.72 0.73
C ASP A 38 -13.82 4.29 1.01
N LEU A 39 -13.35 4.42 2.26
CA LEU A 39 -12.06 3.87 2.67
C LEU A 39 -12.05 2.34 2.56
N ALA A 40 -13.10 1.66 3.01
CA ALA A 40 -13.17 0.21 2.94
C ALA A 40 -13.10 -0.30 1.49
N ARG A 41 -13.81 0.37 0.57
CA ARG A 41 -13.76 0.07 -0.86
C ARG A 41 -12.39 0.38 -1.47
N TRP A 42 -11.82 1.54 -1.15
CA TRP A 42 -10.47 1.90 -1.62
C TRP A 42 -9.41 0.89 -1.18
N LEU A 43 -9.42 0.47 0.09
CA LEU A 43 -8.50 -0.55 0.61
C LEU A 43 -8.73 -1.92 -0.03
N GLY A 44 -9.99 -2.27 -0.34
CA GLY A 44 -10.33 -3.53 -1.01
C GLY A 44 -9.92 -3.59 -2.48
N ASP A 45 -9.96 -2.45 -3.17
CA ASP A 45 -9.57 -2.35 -4.59
C ASP A 45 -8.04 -2.27 -4.77
N LEU A 46 -7.29 -1.90 -3.73
CA LEU A 46 -5.86 -1.57 -3.83
C LEU A 46 -4.94 -2.76 -4.21
N PRO A 47 -5.14 -4.00 -3.68
CA PRO A 47 -4.30 -5.15 -4.06
C PRO A 47 -4.37 -5.49 -5.56
N ASP A 48 -5.51 -5.22 -6.19
CA ASP A 48 -5.74 -5.50 -7.61
C ASP A 48 -5.50 -4.28 -8.50
N ALA A 49 -5.04 -3.16 -7.93
CA ALA A 49 -4.83 -1.93 -8.68
C ALA A 49 -3.51 -1.97 -9.47
N ASP A 50 -3.58 -1.62 -10.75
CA ASP A 50 -2.39 -1.34 -11.56
C ASP A 50 -1.78 -0.01 -11.12
N ILE A 51 -0.70 -0.07 -10.35
CA ILE A 51 0.02 1.09 -9.81
C ILE A 51 1.33 1.30 -10.58
N ASP A 52 1.37 2.36 -11.37
CA ASP A 52 2.60 2.84 -11.99
C ASP A 52 3.45 3.63 -10.97
N LEU A 53 4.61 3.08 -10.62
CA LEU A 53 5.61 3.75 -9.80
C LEU A 53 6.82 4.12 -10.67
N CYS A 54 7.25 5.38 -10.65
CA CYS A 54 8.30 5.85 -11.56
C CYS A 54 9.59 5.02 -11.42
N GLY A 55 10.03 4.41 -12.53
CA GLY A 55 11.23 3.56 -12.60
C GLY A 55 11.10 2.18 -11.93
N HIS A 56 9.94 1.86 -11.37
CA HIS A 56 9.70 0.62 -10.64
C HIS A 56 8.44 -0.07 -11.13
N LEU A 57 8.31 -1.35 -10.81
CA LEU A 57 7.09 -2.14 -10.99
C LEU A 57 6.63 -2.58 -9.60
N VAL A 58 5.36 -2.33 -9.26
CA VAL A 58 4.74 -2.96 -8.08
C VAL A 58 4.47 -4.41 -8.44
N ALA A 59 5.24 -5.33 -7.86
CA ALA A 59 5.09 -6.77 -8.10
C ALA A 59 4.05 -7.40 -7.18
N ASP A 60 3.87 -6.82 -5.99
CA ASP A 60 2.88 -7.25 -5.02
C ASP A 60 2.47 -6.08 -4.14
N LEU A 61 1.20 -6.04 -3.76
CA LEU A 61 0.64 -5.10 -2.79
C LEU A 61 -0.42 -5.82 -1.97
N ALA A 62 -0.24 -5.84 -0.66
CA ALA A 62 -1.18 -6.46 0.26
C ALA A 62 -1.54 -5.51 1.41
N ILE A 63 -2.77 -5.65 1.91
CA ILE A 63 -3.16 -5.06 3.19
C ILE A 63 -2.77 -6.06 4.29
N GLY A 64 -1.76 -5.72 5.09
CA GLY A 64 -1.26 -6.57 6.17
C GLY A 64 -2.18 -6.55 7.40
N SER A 65 -2.66 -5.36 7.78
CA SER A 65 -3.55 -5.21 8.92
C SER A 65 -4.50 -4.01 8.78
N ILE A 66 -5.66 -4.07 9.44
CA ILE A 66 -6.56 -2.93 9.59
C ILE A 66 -7.04 -2.88 11.04
N ALA A 67 -6.67 -1.84 11.77
CA ALA A 67 -7.18 -1.53 13.10
C ALA A 67 -8.22 -0.41 13.02
N ARG A 68 -9.29 -0.50 13.80
CA ARG A 68 -10.37 0.50 13.85
C ARG A 68 -10.59 0.98 15.27
N LEU A 69 -10.62 2.30 15.47
CA LEU A 69 -10.84 2.93 16.76
C LEU A 69 -11.42 4.33 16.57
N ASP A 70 -12.43 4.68 17.36
CA ASP A 70 -13.02 6.04 17.42
C ASP A 70 -13.37 6.66 16.05
N GLY A 71 -13.88 5.85 15.12
CA GLY A 71 -14.27 6.28 13.77
C GLY A 71 -13.09 6.52 12.81
N GLN A 72 -11.89 6.10 13.19
CA GLN A 72 -10.71 6.05 12.33
C GLN A 72 -10.30 4.61 12.04
N ALA A 73 -9.76 4.39 10.85
CA ALA A 73 -9.10 3.16 10.49
C ALA A 73 -7.61 3.43 10.24
N ARG A 74 -6.76 2.57 10.81
CA ARG A 74 -5.33 2.49 10.51
C ARG A 74 -5.08 1.23 9.71
N ALA A 75 -4.53 1.38 8.50
CA ALA A 75 -4.17 0.25 7.65
C ALA A 75 -2.65 0.17 7.49
N GLU A 76 -2.13 -1.05 7.49
CA GLU A 76 -0.73 -1.33 7.14
C GLU A 76 -0.68 -2.02 5.79
N LEU A 77 0.13 -1.48 4.89
CA LEU A 77 0.31 -1.96 3.54
C LEU A 77 1.72 -2.52 3.39
N GLU A 78 1.83 -3.70 2.82
CA GLU A 78 3.09 -4.28 2.37
C GLU A 78 3.16 -4.19 0.86
N ILE A 79 4.23 -3.57 0.33
CA ILE A 79 4.39 -3.33 -1.10
C ILE A 79 5.75 -3.86 -1.53
N LEU A 80 5.79 -4.72 -2.55
CA LEU A 80 7.01 -5.17 -3.19
C LEU A 80 7.20 -4.44 -4.51
N THR A 81 8.31 -3.73 -4.65
CA THR A 81 8.70 -3.09 -5.90
C THR A 81 9.92 -3.77 -6.51
N LEU A 82 9.97 -3.81 -7.84
CA LEU A 82 11.12 -4.22 -8.64
C LEU A 82 11.66 -3.03 -9.43
N GLU A 83 12.97 -2.93 -9.56
CA GLU A 83 13.62 -1.95 -10.44
C GLU A 83 13.42 -2.35 -11.91
N ARG A 84 13.08 -1.38 -12.77
CA ARG A 84 13.03 -1.62 -14.22
C ARG A 84 14.46 -1.57 -14.77
N SER A 85 14.91 -2.69 -15.35
CA SER A 85 16.20 -2.85 -16.03
C SER A 85 16.20 -2.29 -17.44
#